data_AF-A0AAD6CBZ9-F1
#
_entry.id   AF-A0AAD6CBZ9-F1
#
_cell.length_a   1.000
_cell.length_b   1.000
_cell.length_c   1.000
_cell.angle_alpha   90.00
_cell.angle_beta   90.00
_cell.angle_gamma   90.00
#
_symmetry.space_group_name_H-M   'P 1'
#
loop_
_entity.id
_entity.type
_entity.pdbx_description
1 polymer ?
#
loop_
_entity_poly.entity_id
_entity_poly.type
_entity_poly.pdbx_seq_one_letter_code
_entity_poly.pdbx_strand_id
1 'polypeptide(L)'
;MEHYLGLRIEQTEAGIKLSQPDFIDNLLEDTGMSDCYPVSTQIEPGLVTDDLYDPSIDKRQYQSVTGSLQWLASYTRPEIARVATLLA
;
A
#
# COMPACT_ATOMS: atom_id res chain seq x y z
N MET A 1 7.26 -14.61 -17.65
CA MET A 1 6.80 -13.56 -16.71
C MET A 1 6.45 -12.36 -17.53
N GLU A 2 5.18 -12.02 -17.59
CA GLU A 2 4.73 -10.81 -18.26
C GLU A 2 4.59 -9.70 -17.22
N HIS A 3 5.04 -8.51 -17.58
CA HIS A 3 4.91 -7.32 -16.76
C HIS A 3 4.00 -6.34 -17.48
N TYR A 4 2.98 -5.84 -16.79
CA TYR A 4 2.10 -4.81 -17.33
C TYR A 4 1.90 -3.72 -16.27
N LEU A 5 2.27 -2.48 -16.57
CA LEU A 5 2.18 -1.34 -15.64
C LEU A 5 2.85 -1.61 -14.27
N GLY A 6 3.95 -2.38 -14.26
CA GLY A 6 4.65 -2.77 -13.02
C GLY A 6 3.96 -3.88 -12.21
N LEU A 7 2.86 -4.45 -12.71
CA LEU A 7 2.27 -5.68 -12.18
C LEU A 7 3.00 -6.89 -12.76
N ARG A 8 3.47 -7.78 -11.89
CA ARG A 8 3.97 -9.11 -12.26
C ARG A 8 2.78 -10.05 -12.42
N ILE A 9 2.64 -10.60 -13.62
CA ILE A 9 1.56 -11.52 -13.98
C ILE A 9 2.14 -12.93 -14.15
N GLU A 10 1.62 -13.85 -13.36
CA GLU A 10 1.96 -15.27 -13.40
C GLU A 10 0.70 -16.07 -13.75
N GLN A 11 0.66 -16.65 -14.95
CA GLN A 11 -0.42 -17.52 -15.38
C GLN A 11 -0.04 -18.97 -15.08
N THR A 12 -0.94 -19.68 -14.42
CA THR A 12 -0.78 -21.09 -14.01
C THR A 12 -2.02 -21.88 -14.41
N GLU A 13 -1.97 -23.21 -14.39
CA GLU A 13 -3.15 -24.05 -14.61
C GLU A 13 -4.28 -23.76 -13.59
N ALA A 14 -3.93 -23.27 -12.40
CA ALA A 14 -4.88 -22.90 -11.35
C ALA A 14 -5.48 -21.48 -11.52
N GLY A 15 -4.99 -20.69 -12.47
CA GLY A 15 -5.45 -19.33 -12.73
C GLY A 15 -4.32 -18.30 -12.81
N ILE A 16 -4.68 -17.03 -12.63
CA ILE A 16 -3.80 -15.87 -12.77
C ILE A 16 -3.45 -15.33 -11.39
N LYS A 17 -2.16 -15.17 -11.12
CA LYS A 17 -1.62 -14.50 -9.94
C LYS A 17 -1.04 -13.14 -10.35
N LEU A 18 -1.46 -12.11 -9.62
CA LEU A 18 -0.96 -10.73 -9.76
C LEU A 18 -0.13 -10.37 -8.52
N SER A 19 1.04 -9.76 -8.72
CA SER A 19 1.90 -9.32 -7.60
C SER A 19 2.75 -8.10 -7.96
N GLN A 20 3.21 -7.37 -6.94
CA GLN A 20 4.03 -6.16 -7.08
C GLN A 20 5.15 -6.09 -6.02
N PRO A 21 6.01 -7.11 -5.91
CA PRO A 21 7.03 -7.15 -4.85
C PRO A 21 7.97 -5.95 -4.93
N ASP A 22 8.51 -5.66 -6.12
CA ASP A 22 9.47 -4.56 -6.31
C ASP A 22 8.88 -3.18 -5.96
N PHE A 23 7.57 -2.98 -6.18
CA PHE A 23 6.89 -1.74 -5.79
C PHE A 23 6.72 -1.64 -4.26
N ILE A 24 6.38 -2.75 -3.60
CA ILE A 24 6.23 -2.78 -2.14
C ILE A 24 7.57 -2.51 -1.48
N ASP A 25 8.64 -3.15 -1.94
CA ASP A 25 9.98 -3.00 -1.37
C ASP A 25 10.47 -1.55 -1.53
N ASN A 26 10.32 -0.95 -2.71
CA ASN A 26 10.66 0.46 -2.93
C ASN A 26 9.82 1.40 -2.04
N LEU A 27 8.51 1.14 -1.89
CA LEU A 27 7.65 1.96 -1.03
C LEU A 27 8.10 1.89 0.44
N LEU A 28 8.48 0.71 0.91
CA LEU A 28 8.99 0.53 2.28
C LEU A 28 10.34 1.25 2.45
N GLU A 29 11.24 1.17 1.48
CA GLU A 29 12.51 1.90 1.52
C GLU A 29 12.30 3.43 1.52
N ASP A 30 11.48 3.94 0.60
CA ASP A 30 11.18 5.37 0.46
C ASP A 30 10.51 5.97 1.71
N THR A 31 9.79 5.14 2.46
CA THR A 31 9.11 5.55 3.70
C THR A 31 9.91 5.22 4.97
N GLY A 32 11.08 4.58 4.85
CA GLY A 32 11.90 4.16 5.98
C GLY A 32 11.28 3.02 6.81
N MET A 33 10.44 2.20 6.20
CA MET A 33 9.67 1.11 6.82
C MET A 33 10.24 -0.29 6.53
N SER A 34 11.42 -0.39 5.91
CA SER A 34 12.02 -1.69 5.52
C SER A 34 12.26 -2.64 6.69
N ASP A 35 12.54 -2.10 7.89
CA ASP A 35 12.81 -2.87 9.10
C ASP A 35 11.57 -3.05 10.00
N CYS A 36 10.38 -2.64 9.54
CA CYS A 36 9.16 -2.75 10.33
C CYS A 36 8.72 -4.21 10.53
N TYR A 37 8.26 -4.51 11.73
CA TYR A 37 7.70 -5.83 12.03
C TYR A 37 6.34 -6.01 11.34
N PRO A 38 6.11 -7.11 10.60
CA PRO A 38 4.84 -7.35 9.94
C PRO A 38 3.74 -7.66 10.96
N VAL A 39 2.60 -6.99 10.82
CA VAL A 39 1.44 -7.20 11.68
C VAL A 39 0.26 -7.71 10.85
N SER A 40 -0.42 -8.75 11.33
CA SER A 40 -1.56 -9.35 10.62
C SER A 40 -2.84 -8.50 10.72
N THR A 41 -2.97 -7.70 11.79
CA THR A 41 -4.03 -6.71 11.94
C THR A 41 -3.66 -5.43 11.21
N GLN A 42 -4.47 -5.04 10.23
CA GLN A 42 -4.18 -3.88 9.38
C GLN A 42 -4.43 -2.54 10.08
N ILE A 43 -5.41 -2.50 10.97
CA ILE A 43 -5.78 -1.34 11.80
C ILE A 43 -6.21 -1.86 13.17
N GLU A 44 -5.91 -1.08 14.20
CA GLU A 44 -6.43 -1.34 15.55
C GLU A 44 -7.96 -1.14 15.60
N PRO A 45 -8.73 -2.09 16.17
CA PRO A 45 -10.16 -1.92 16.35
C PRO A 45 -10.47 -0.66 17.16
N GLY A 46 -11.34 0.20 16.63
CA GLY A 46 -11.73 1.44 17.30
C GLY A 46 -10.77 2.62 17.11
N LEU A 47 -9.80 2.50 16.18
CA LEU A 47 -8.99 3.64 15.76
C LEU A 47 -9.90 4.78 15.27
N VAL A 48 -9.76 5.95 15.91
CA VAL A 48 -10.38 7.20 15.47
C VAL A 48 -9.26 8.06 14.90
N THR A 49 -9.36 8.40 13.62
CA THR A 49 -8.49 9.39 12.99
C THR A 49 -9.06 10.78 13.24
N ASP A 50 -8.18 11.76 13.45
CA ASP A 50 -8.55 13.16 13.37
C ASP A 50 -8.19 13.72 11.99
N ASP A 51 -9.00 14.67 11.50
CA ASP A 51 -8.75 15.36 10.24
C ASP A 51 -8.05 16.71 10.50
N LEU A 52 -7.22 16.79 11.55
CA LEU A 52 -6.57 18.04 11.90
C LEU A 52 -5.44 18.33 10.92
N TYR A 53 -5.49 19.52 10.33
CA TYR A 53 -4.41 20.00 9.49
C TYR A 53 -3.18 20.31 10.34
N ASP A 54 -2.09 19.58 10.08
CA ASP A 54 -0.77 19.87 10.61
C ASP A 54 0.10 20.54 9.53
N PRO A 55 0.45 21.83 9.67
CA PRO A 55 1.30 22.54 8.70
C PRO A 55 2.75 22.03 8.63
N SER A 56 3.18 21.19 9.58
CA SER A 56 4.50 20.56 9.55
C SER A 56 4.56 19.33 8.62
N ILE A 57 3.42 18.78 8.23
CA ILE A 57 3.34 17.65 7.31
C ILE A 57 3.58 18.11 5.87
N ASP A 58 4.52 17.47 5.18
CA ASP A 58 4.64 17.62 3.73
C ASP A 58 3.45 16.95 3.03
N LYS A 59 2.52 17.79 2.58
CA LYS A 59 1.32 17.36 1.85
C LYS A 59 1.63 16.49 0.63
N ARG A 60 2.72 16.78 -0.10
CA ARG A 60 3.08 16.02 -1.30
C ARG A 60 3.55 14.63 -0.93
N GLN A 61 4.38 14.52 0.11
CA GLN A 61 4.84 13.23 0.61
C GLN A 61 3.65 12.40 1.10
N TYR A 62 2.76 12.99 1.90
CA TYR A 62 1.55 12.33 2.39
C TYR A 62 0.70 11.77 1.24
N GLN A 63 0.37 12.61 0.26
CA GLN A 63 -0.43 12.20 -0.90
C GLN A 63 0.26 11.13 -1.75
N SER A 64 1.59 11.19 -1.87
CA SER A 64 2.37 10.16 -2.56
C SER A 64 2.23 8.80 -1.87
N VAL A 65 2.35 8.75 -0.54
CA VAL A 65 2.22 7.50 0.23
C VAL A 65 0.80 6.97 0.17
N THR A 66 -0.21 7.82 0.41
CA THR A 66 -1.62 7.41 0.33
C THR A 66 -1.99 6.91 -1.07
N GLY A 67 -1.51 7.58 -2.13
CA GLY A 67 -1.72 7.14 -3.51
C GLY A 67 -1.08 5.78 -3.79
N SER A 68 0.13 5.54 -3.30
CA SER A 68 0.81 4.24 -3.42
C SER A 68 0.08 3.12 -2.69
N LEU A 69 -0.45 3.37 -1.49
CA LEU A 69 -1.28 2.42 -0.74
C LEU A 69 -2.59 2.12 -1.48
N GLN A 70 -3.23 3.14 -2.06
CA GLN A 70 -4.47 2.97 -2.84
C GLN A 70 -4.23 2.17 -4.12
N TRP A 71 -3.08 2.37 -4.77
CA TRP A 71 -2.65 1.56 -5.90
C TRP A 71 -2.49 0.09 -5.51
N LEU A 72 -1.74 -0.20 -4.45
CA LEU A 72 -1.60 -1.58 -3.95
C LEU A 72 -2.95 -2.21 -3.61
N ALA A 73 -3.80 -1.48 -2.88
CA ALA A 73 -5.14 -1.93 -2.50
C ALA A 73 -6.02 -2.30 -3.69
N SER A 74 -5.92 -1.56 -4.79
CA SER A 74 -6.78 -1.72 -5.96
C SER A 74 -6.36 -2.89 -6.86
N TYR A 75 -5.08 -3.27 -6.86
CA TYR A 75 -4.55 -4.23 -7.84
C TYR A 75 -4.04 -5.54 -7.25
N THR A 76 -3.35 -5.52 -6.10
CA THR A 76 -2.66 -6.73 -5.60
C THR A 76 -2.82 -7.02 -4.11
N ARG A 77 -3.23 -6.03 -3.31
CA ARG A 77 -3.35 -6.13 -1.84
C ARG A 77 -4.74 -5.69 -1.35
N PRO A 78 -5.84 -6.33 -1.81
CA PRO A 78 -7.20 -5.91 -1.49
C PRO A 78 -7.48 -5.87 0.02
N GLU A 79 -6.72 -6.64 0.80
CA GLU A 79 -6.89 -6.67 2.23
C GLU A 79 -6.58 -5.30 2.86
N ILE A 80 -5.61 -4.51 2.38
CA ILE A 80 -5.30 -3.19 2.98
C ILE A 80 -6.24 -2.05 2.56
N ALA A 81 -7.25 -2.33 1.72
CA ALA A 81 -8.11 -1.31 1.13
C ALA A 81 -8.86 -0.45 2.16
N ARG A 82 -9.24 -1.05 3.29
CA ARG A 82 -9.89 -0.32 4.38
C ARG A 82 -8.98 0.79 4.93
N VAL A 83 -7.70 0.48 5.13
CA VAL A 83 -6.70 1.42 5.67
C VAL A 83 -6.42 2.52 4.67
N ALA A 84 -6.18 2.16 3.40
CA ALA A 84 -5.88 3.13 2.35
C ALA A 84 -7.01 4.16 2.18
N THR A 85 -8.28 3.73 2.32
CA THR A 85 -9.45 4.63 2.21
C THR A 85 -9.56 5.60 3.39
N LEU A 86 -9.10 5.23 4.58
CA LEU A 86 -9.12 6.12 5.76
C LEU A 86 -8.09 7.25 5.66
N LEU A 87 -7.06 7.08 4.82
CA LEU A 87 -5.99 8.05 4.62
C LEU A 87 -6.26 9.00 3.43
N ALA A 88 -7.33 8.75 2.66
CA ALA A 88 -7.64 9.41 1.39
C ALA A 88 -8.30 10.79 1.55
#